data_AF-A0A534ZVA0-F1
#
_entry.id   AF-A0A534ZVA0-F1
#
_cell.length_a   1.000
_cell.length_b   1.000
_cell.length_c   1.000
_cell.angle_alpha   90.00
_cell.angle_beta   90.00
_cell.angle_gamma   90.00
#
_symmetry.space_group_name_H-M   'P 1'
#
loop_
_entity.id
_entity.type
_entity.pdbx_description
1 polymer ?
#
loop_
_entity_poly.entity_id
_entity_poly.type
_entity_poly.pdbx_seq_one_letter_code
_entity_poly.pdbx_strand_id
1 'polypeptide(L)'
;MPPHLPVTLVVAIAAASLLPASLFRGKRRSFTGRARELMHYRSILAGYTGRIDTTLGELGELSDALRRRDVDIDEAVDRLASGEEELDVIADEMREMEAPEQLHELHLEYEANLERALRGIVTAERGCGLTRQRHRPPDDEEPLAYWKRGHANIVHARMRMQEVAEVLLAWEPGRPAEVSVHTRLRRDA
;
A
#
# COMPACT_ATOMS: atom_id res chain seq x y z
N MET A 1 -41.65 -84.12 -8.07
CA MET A 1 -41.85 -82.66 -7.95
C MET A 1 -40.78 -81.95 -8.78
N PRO A 2 -41.16 -81.07 -9.72
CA PRO A 2 -40.36 -79.90 -10.13
C PRO A 2 -40.55 -78.78 -9.07
N PRO A 3 -40.21 -77.48 -9.29
CA PRO A 3 -39.30 -76.84 -10.27
C PRO A 3 -37.85 -76.70 -9.71
N HIS A 4 -36.99 -75.68 -9.92
CA HIS A 4 -37.06 -74.36 -10.57
C HIS A 4 -35.69 -73.89 -11.12
N LEU A 5 -35.73 -72.86 -11.98
CA LEU A 5 -34.65 -71.89 -12.23
C LEU A 5 -35.18 -70.49 -11.83
N PRO A 6 -34.31 -69.56 -11.41
CA PRO A 6 -34.18 -68.28 -12.14
C PRO A 6 -32.69 -67.91 -12.33
N VAL A 7 -32.23 -67.53 -13.52
CA VAL A 7 -32.41 -66.21 -14.16
C VAL A 7 -31.93 -65.06 -13.26
N THR A 8 -30.67 -64.63 -13.50
CA THR A 8 -30.29 -63.22 -13.32
C THR A 8 -29.35 -62.80 -14.45
N LEU A 9 -29.96 -62.17 -15.46
CA LEU A 9 -29.29 -61.50 -16.56
C LEU A 9 -28.74 -60.15 -16.06
N VAL A 10 -27.43 -59.89 -16.22
CA VAL A 10 -26.91 -58.52 -16.31
C VAL A 10 -25.88 -58.45 -17.43
N VAL A 11 -26.35 -58.09 -18.62
CA VAL A 11 -25.51 -57.48 -19.65
C VAL A 11 -25.59 -55.97 -19.45
N ALA A 12 -24.44 -55.32 -19.26
CA ALA A 12 -24.34 -53.86 -19.24
C ALA A 12 -23.05 -53.43 -19.94
N ILE A 13 -23.09 -53.37 -21.27
CA ILE A 13 -22.10 -52.64 -22.06
C ILE A 13 -22.48 -51.15 -21.97
N ALA A 14 -21.59 -50.32 -21.44
CA ALA A 14 -21.72 -48.86 -21.53
C ALA A 14 -20.33 -48.22 -21.71
N ALA A 15 -20.13 -47.53 -22.82
CA ALA A 15 -18.87 -46.89 -23.15
C ALA A 15 -18.62 -45.64 -22.28
N ALA A 16 -17.60 -45.70 -21.42
CA ALA A 16 -17.09 -44.54 -20.72
C ALA A 16 -15.93 -43.89 -21.51
N SER A 17 -16.34 -43.05 -22.46
CA SER A 17 -15.87 -41.67 -22.60
C SER A 17 -14.38 -41.40 -22.87
N LEU A 18 -14.04 -41.40 -24.17
CA LEU A 18 -12.98 -40.55 -24.74
C LEU A 18 -13.36 -39.07 -24.55
N LEU A 19 -13.08 -38.51 -23.38
CA LEU A 19 -13.15 -37.07 -23.15
C LEU A 19 -11.93 -36.39 -23.79
N PRO A 20 -12.09 -35.47 -24.76
CA PRO A 20 -10.96 -34.79 -25.36
C PRO A 20 -10.31 -33.83 -24.35
N ALA A 21 -9.07 -34.12 -23.96
CA ALA A 21 -8.27 -33.33 -23.02
C ALA A 21 -7.92 -31.91 -23.52
N SER A 22 -8.44 -31.48 -24.68
CA SER A 22 -8.20 -30.18 -25.30
C SER A 22 -8.94 -29.03 -24.61
N LEU A 23 -10.12 -29.27 -24.01
CA LEU A 23 -10.98 -28.19 -23.48
C LEU A 23 -10.44 -27.49 -22.22
N PHE A 24 -9.50 -28.10 -21.48
CA PHE A 24 -8.91 -27.51 -20.28
C PHE A 24 -7.61 -26.71 -20.53
N ARG A 25 -7.09 -26.69 -21.77
CA ARG A 25 -5.78 -26.08 -22.06
C ARG A 25 -5.80 -24.54 -22.12
N GLY A 26 -6.96 -23.92 -22.28
CA GLY A 26 -7.12 -22.46 -22.33
C GLY A 26 -7.00 -21.74 -20.98
N LYS A 27 -7.69 -22.24 -19.93
CA LYS A 27 -7.81 -21.53 -18.64
C LYS A 27 -6.50 -21.46 -17.84
N ARG A 28 -5.59 -22.44 -17.97
CA ARG A 28 -4.30 -22.41 -17.24
C ARG A 28 -3.40 -21.25 -17.66
N ARG A 29 -3.46 -20.80 -18.92
CA ARG A 29 -2.55 -19.78 -19.47
C ARG A 29 -2.87 -18.35 -19.02
N SER A 30 -4.16 -18.04 -18.80
CA SER A 30 -4.59 -16.72 -18.30
C SER A 30 -4.49 -16.56 -16.78
N PHE A 31 -4.48 -17.67 -16.03
CA PHE A 31 -4.25 -17.64 -14.58
C PHE A 31 -2.77 -17.31 -14.27
N THR A 32 -1.83 -17.86 -15.05
CA THR A 32 -0.39 -17.58 -14.90
C THR A 32 0.01 -16.15 -15.29
N GLY A 33 -0.78 -15.46 -16.13
CA GLY A 33 -0.57 -14.03 -16.45
C GLY A 33 -0.87 -13.15 -15.25
N ARG A 34 -2.13 -13.15 -14.80
CA ARG A 34 -2.60 -12.39 -13.63
C ARG A 34 -1.82 -12.66 -12.34
N ALA A 35 -1.39 -13.90 -12.11
CA ALA A 35 -0.53 -14.21 -10.98
C ALA A 35 0.86 -13.55 -11.10
N ARG A 36 1.43 -13.45 -12.31
CA ARG A 36 2.70 -12.76 -12.55
C ARG A 36 2.55 -11.24 -12.45
N GLU A 37 1.50 -10.67 -13.03
CA GLU A 37 1.15 -9.25 -12.94
C GLU A 37 1.05 -8.82 -11.46
N LEU A 38 0.27 -9.55 -10.65
CA LEU A 38 0.15 -9.29 -9.21
C LEU A 38 1.48 -9.40 -8.46
N MET A 39 2.31 -10.41 -8.77
CA MET A 39 3.63 -10.57 -8.13
C MET A 39 4.61 -9.46 -8.54
N HIS A 40 4.53 -8.97 -9.78
CA HIS A 40 5.36 -7.87 -10.27
C HIS A 40 4.98 -6.55 -9.59
N TYR A 41 3.69 -6.21 -9.59
CA TYR A 41 3.12 -5.06 -8.86
C TYR A 41 3.56 -5.06 -7.40
N ARG A 42 3.45 -6.20 -6.71
CA ARG A 42 3.88 -6.36 -5.31
C ARG A 42 5.38 -6.18 -5.10
N SER A 43 6.20 -6.69 -6.01
CA SER A 43 7.65 -6.56 -5.90
C SER A 43 8.10 -5.10 -6.02
N ILE A 44 7.45 -4.32 -6.88
CA ILE A 44 7.71 -2.87 -7.03
C ILE A 44 7.17 -2.13 -5.80
N LEU A 45 5.89 -2.34 -5.45
CA LEU A 45 5.24 -1.68 -4.33
C LEU A 45 5.99 -1.90 -3.02
N ALA A 46 6.42 -3.13 -2.71
CA ALA A 46 7.17 -3.41 -1.49
C ALA A 46 8.54 -2.68 -1.45
N GLY A 47 9.17 -2.49 -2.61
CA GLY A 47 10.40 -1.69 -2.73
C GLY A 47 10.15 -0.21 -2.41
N TYR A 48 9.12 0.39 -2.99
CA TYR A 48 8.74 1.77 -2.68
C TYR A 48 8.27 1.94 -1.24
N THR A 49 7.41 1.05 -0.73
CA THR A 49 6.94 1.10 0.67
C THR A 49 8.10 1.04 1.66
N GLY A 50 9.13 0.21 1.44
CA GLY A 50 10.30 0.17 2.32
C GLY A 50 11.11 1.46 2.32
N ARG A 51 11.28 2.10 1.15
CA ARG A 51 11.95 3.41 1.05
C ARG A 51 11.12 4.51 1.71
N ILE A 52 9.85 4.64 1.31
CA ILE A 52 8.92 5.63 1.86
C ILE A 52 8.83 5.53 3.38
N ASP A 53 8.69 4.32 3.94
CA ASP A 53 8.58 4.14 5.39
C ASP A 53 9.84 4.60 6.15
N THR A 54 11.02 4.37 5.55
CA THR A 54 12.31 4.81 6.07
C THR A 54 12.39 6.34 6.06
N THR A 55 12.23 6.96 4.89
CA THR A 55 12.32 8.42 4.71
C THR A 55 11.27 9.16 5.56
N LEU A 56 10.02 8.69 5.58
CA LEU A 56 8.97 9.28 6.44
C LEU A 56 9.20 9.05 7.94
N GLY A 57 9.91 7.99 8.33
CA GLY A 57 10.37 7.80 9.70
C GLY A 57 11.36 8.88 10.12
N GLU A 58 12.44 9.04 9.34
CA GLU A 58 13.50 10.02 9.59
C GLU A 58 12.98 11.47 9.57
N LEU A 59 12.15 11.82 8.59
CA LEU A 59 11.54 13.15 8.51
C LEU A 59 10.49 13.39 9.61
N GLY A 60 9.81 12.34 10.07
CA GLY A 60 8.91 12.39 11.22
C GLY A 60 9.64 12.76 12.51
N GLU A 61 10.79 12.12 12.76
CA GLU A 61 11.68 12.41 13.89
C GLU A 61 12.30 13.81 13.79
N LEU A 62 12.79 14.20 12.61
CA LEU A 62 13.32 15.55 12.34
C LEU A 62 12.27 16.63 12.60
N SER A 63 11.03 16.43 12.14
CA SER A 63 9.94 17.37 12.37
C SER A 63 9.53 17.44 13.85
N ASP A 64 9.76 16.39 14.64
CA ASP A 64 9.58 16.43 16.09
C ASP A 64 10.74 17.14 16.80
N ALA A 65 11.98 16.97 16.33
CA ALA A 65 13.14 17.71 16.82
C ALA A 65 12.98 19.22 16.58
N LEU A 66 12.48 19.64 15.41
CA LEU A 66 12.07 21.02 15.14
C LEU A 66 11.05 21.53 16.16
N ARG A 67 10.00 20.75 16.43
CA ARG A 67 8.97 21.05 17.45
C ARG A 67 9.57 21.21 18.86
N ARG A 68 10.64 20.48 19.19
CA ARG A 68 11.40 20.60 20.45
C ARG A 68 12.48 21.69 20.43
N ARG A 69 12.78 22.31 19.28
CA ARG A 69 13.92 23.22 19.04
C ARG A 69 15.28 22.54 19.34
N ASP A 70 15.37 21.27 18.95
CA ASP A 70 16.43 20.30 19.29
C ASP A 70 17.26 19.92 18.04
N VAL A 71 17.22 20.77 17.01
CA VAL A 71 17.94 20.62 15.74
C VAL A 71 18.21 22.01 15.16
N ASP A 72 19.28 22.14 14.37
CA ASP A 72 19.54 23.37 13.62
C ASP A 72 18.51 23.56 12.50
N ILE A 73 18.13 24.82 12.26
CA ILE A 73 17.10 25.18 11.26
C ILE A 73 17.61 25.00 9.83
N ASP A 74 18.89 25.26 9.57
CA ASP A 74 19.46 25.16 8.24
C ASP A 74 19.69 23.69 7.87
N GLU A 75 20.24 22.88 8.79
CA GLU A 75 20.30 21.42 8.63
C GLU A 75 18.91 20.80 8.37
N ALA A 76 17.89 21.22 9.15
CA ALA A 76 16.56 20.67 9.04
C ALA A 76 15.87 21.01 7.70
N VAL A 77 16.14 22.18 7.11
CA VAL A 77 15.59 22.54 5.79
C VAL A 77 16.21 21.68 4.69
N ASP A 78 17.54 21.55 4.67
CA ASP A 78 18.23 20.76 3.64
C ASP A 78 17.77 19.29 3.66
N ARG A 79 17.57 18.74 4.86
CA ARG A 79 17.06 17.36 5.05
C ARG A 79 15.57 17.21 4.69
N LEU A 80 14.73 18.19 5.03
CA LEU A 80 13.31 18.18 4.62
C LEU A 80 13.17 18.25 3.10
N ALA A 81 13.91 19.15 2.44
CA ALA A 81 13.88 19.32 0.99
C ALA A 81 14.41 18.07 0.25
N SER A 82 15.55 17.50 0.68
CA SER A 82 16.09 16.27 0.09
C SER A 82 15.14 15.08 0.25
N GLY A 83 14.42 14.99 1.37
CA GLY A 83 13.44 13.94 1.62
C GLY A 83 12.11 14.16 0.88
N GLU A 84 11.71 15.41 0.65
CA GLU A 84 10.61 15.74 -0.26
C GLU A 84 10.93 15.31 -1.69
N GLU A 85 12.10 15.66 -2.22
CA GLU A 85 12.53 15.33 -3.58
C GLU A 85 12.58 13.80 -3.81
N GLU A 86 13.11 13.01 -2.85
CA GLU A 86 13.07 11.54 -2.95
C GLU A 86 11.63 11.01 -3.03
N LEU A 87 10.75 11.52 -2.17
CA LEU A 87 9.38 11.03 -2.07
C LEU A 87 8.47 11.49 -3.23
N ASP A 88 8.75 12.64 -3.83
CA ASP A 88 8.05 13.15 -5.00
C ASP A 88 8.40 12.32 -6.26
N VAL A 89 9.69 11.97 -6.43
CA VAL A 89 10.13 11.01 -7.47
C VAL A 89 9.43 9.66 -7.30
N ILE A 90 9.35 9.13 -6.07
CA ILE A 90 8.62 7.88 -5.83
C ILE A 90 7.11 8.07 -6.10
N ALA A 91 6.53 9.23 -5.79
CA ALA A 91 5.12 9.51 -6.08
C ALA A 91 4.82 9.60 -7.59
N ASP A 92 5.74 10.15 -8.40
CA ASP A 92 5.72 10.08 -9.86
C ASP A 92 5.77 8.62 -10.35
N GLU A 93 6.78 7.86 -9.91
CA GLU A 93 6.96 6.46 -10.28
C GLU A 93 5.77 5.56 -9.86
N MET A 94 5.11 5.88 -8.75
CA MET A 94 3.90 5.17 -8.29
C MET A 94 2.67 5.51 -9.14
N ARG A 95 2.49 6.77 -9.54
CA ARG A 95 1.37 7.18 -10.42
C ARG A 95 1.40 6.49 -11.80
N GLU A 96 2.56 6.02 -12.24
CA GLU A 96 2.73 5.24 -13.47
C GLU A 96 2.50 3.72 -13.29
N MET A 97 2.27 3.23 -12.06
CA MET A 97 2.08 1.80 -11.81
C MET A 97 0.70 1.30 -12.25
N GLU A 98 0.69 0.25 -13.08
CA GLU A 98 -0.54 -0.51 -13.39
C GLU A 98 -0.95 -1.39 -12.20
N ALA A 99 -1.69 -0.81 -11.25
CA ALA A 99 -2.34 -1.56 -10.18
C ALA A 99 -3.41 -2.52 -10.76
N PRO A 100 -3.48 -3.79 -10.33
CA PRO A 100 -4.57 -4.69 -10.70
C PRO A 100 -5.93 -4.06 -10.37
N GLU A 101 -6.93 -4.21 -11.24
CA GLU A 101 -8.26 -3.60 -11.11
C GLU A 101 -8.88 -3.76 -9.71
N GLN A 102 -8.75 -4.95 -9.11
CA GLN A 102 -9.29 -5.23 -7.76
C GLN A 102 -8.53 -4.54 -6.61
N LEU A 103 -7.35 -3.97 -6.88
CA LEU A 103 -6.51 -3.26 -5.92
C LEU A 103 -6.40 -1.75 -6.22
N HIS A 104 -7.03 -1.26 -7.30
CA HIS A 104 -6.84 0.11 -7.77
C HIS A 104 -7.29 1.17 -6.75
N GLU A 105 -8.44 0.99 -6.10
CA GLU A 105 -8.91 1.91 -5.05
C GLU A 105 -7.95 1.96 -3.84
N LEU A 106 -7.35 0.82 -3.47
CA LEU A 106 -6.35 0.75 -2.41
C LEU A 106 -5.01 1.38 -2.82
N HIS A 107 -4.64 1.29 -4.09
CA HIS A 107 -3.44 1.94 -4.64
C HIS A 107 -3.60 3.47 -4.58
N LEU A 108 -4.73 3.99 -5.07
CA LEU A 108 -5.09 5.41 -4.98
C LEU A 108 -5.15 5.90 -3.52
N GLU A 109 -5.65 5.08 -2.58
CA GLU A 109 -5.61 5.43 -1.16
C GLU A 109 -4.17 5.54 -0.63
N TYR A 110 -3.27 4.64 -1.05
CA TYR A 110 -1.86 4.69 -0.67
C TYR A 110 -1.18 5.96 -1.21
N GLU A 111 -1.36 6.26 -2.50
CA GLU A 111 -0.86 7.48 -3.16
C GLU A 111 -1.37 8.76 -2.47
N ALA A 112 -2.68 8.84 -2.19
CA ALA A 112 -3.27 10.00 -1.52
C ALA A 112 -2.69 10.24 -0.11
N ASN A 113 -2.22 9.18 0.57
CA ASN A 113 -1.50 9.31 1.83
C ASN A 113 -0.02 9.70 1.61
N LEU A 114 0.66 9.24 0.55
CA LEU A 114 1.99 9.73 0.20
C LEU A 114 1.98 11.25 -0.06
N GLU A 115 1.03 11.73 -0.86
CA GLU A 115 0.81 13.16 -1.06
C GLU A 115 0.49 13.91 0.25
N ARG A 116 -0.24 13.27 1.18
CA ARG A 116 -0.53 13.86 2.50
C ARG A 116 0.76 14.02 3.31
N ALA A 117 1.69 13.07 3.21
CA ALA A 117 3.00 13.15 3.85
C ALA A 117 3.86 14.26 3.22
N LEU A 118 3.94 14.32 1.89
CA LEU A 118 4.61 15.40 1.13
C LEU A 118 4.10 16.79 1.55
N ARG A 119 2.77 16.99 1.56
CA ARG A 119 2.16 18.24 2.08
C ARG A 119 2.52 18.51 3.55
N GLY A 120 2.79 17.48 4.35
CA GLY A 120 3.29 17.58 5.72
C GLY A 120 4.74 18.09 5.79
N ILE A 121 5.62 17.58 4.93
CA ILE A 121 7.02 17.98 4.80
C ILE A 121 7.12 19.46 4.43
N VAL A 122 6.47 19.87 3.34
CA VAL A 122 6.34 21.28 2.91
C VAL A 122 5.77 22.17 4.03
N THR A 123 4.84 21.66 4.83
CA THR A 123 4.29 22.41 5.97
C THR A 123 5.33 22.62 7.07
N ALA A 124 6.18 21.63 7.36
CA ALA A 124 7.26 21.79 8.34
C ALA A 124 8.36 22.74 7.82
N GLU A 125 8.74 22.61 6.55
CA GLU A 125 9.76 23.44 5.89
C GLU A 125 9.37 24.93 5.86
N ARG A 126 8.09 25.25 5.61
CA ARG A 126 7.55 26.61 5.77
C ARG A 126 7.72 27.17 7.19
N GLY A 127 7.62 26.32 8.22
CA GLY A 127 7.92 26.72 9.60
C GLY A 127 9.38 27.15 9.78
N CYS A 128 10.33 26.49 9.11
CA CYS A 128 11.73 26.90 9.09
C CYS A 128 11.96 28.19 8.29
N GLY A 129 11.29 28.35 7.14
CA GLY A 129 11.32 29.61 6.38
C GLY A 129 10.81 30.83 7.20
N LEU A 130 9.83 30.60 8.07
CA LEU A 130 9.31 31.60 9.00
C LEU A 130 10.33 32.00 10.08
N THR A 131 11.11 31.09 10.66
CA THR A 131 12.10 31.43 11.71
C THR A 131 13.26 32.28 11.19
N ARG A 132 13.61 32.19 9.90
CA ARG A 132 14.69 32.99 9.27
C ARG A 132 14.34 34.48 9.03
N GLN A 133 13.13 34.93 9.37
CA GLN A 133 12.68 36.31 9.08
C GLN A 133 13.30 37.35 10.03
N ARG A 134 13.99 38.35 9.45
CA ARG A 134 14.79 39.38 10.19
C ARG A 134 14.06 40.23 11.24
N HIS A 135 12.74 40.27 11.24
CA HIS A 135 11.94 41.13 12.13
C HIS A 135 10.88 40.35 12.91
N ARG A 136 11.10 39.05 13.13
CA ARG A 136 10.18 38.20 13.89
C ARG A 136 10.18 38.56 15.38
N PRO A 137 9.01 38.62 16.06
CA PRO A 137 8.96 38.69 17.52
C PRO A 137 9.63 37.46 18.16
N PRO A 138 10.29 37.59 19.32
CA PRO A 138 10.97 36.46 19.97
C PRO A 138 10.00 35.38 20.46
N ASP A 139 8.78 35.76 20.85
CA ASP A 139 7.74 34.87 21.39
C ASP A 139 6.75 34.36 20.33
N ASP A 140 7.13 34.41 19.05
CA ASP A 140 6.26 34.03 17.94
C ASP A 140 6.13 32.49 17.83
N GLU A 141 4.93 31.98 18.16
CA GLU A 141 4.58 30.55 18.11
C GLU A 141 4.15 30.04 16.73
N GLU A 142 4.00 30.90 15.71
CA GLU A 142 3.53 30.46 14.38
C GLU A 142 4.41 29.33 13.79
N PRO A 143 5.77 29.37 13.83
CA PRO A 143 6.60 28.28 13.31
C PRO A 143 6.30 26.94 14.00
N LEU A 144 6.03 26.97 15.30
CA LEU A 144 5.70 25.78 16.10
C LEU A 144 4.35 25.18 15.66
N ALA A 145 3.38 26.01 15.27
CA ALA A 145 2.11 25.54 14.70
C ALA A 145 2.28 24.87 13.33
N TYR A 146 3.21 25.36 12.49
CA TYR A 146 3.58 24.72 11.23
C TYR A 146 4.28 23.38 11.48
N TRP A 147 5.34 23.32 12.30
CA TRP A 147 6.05 22.07 12.61
C TRP A 147 5.14 21.00 13.24
N LYS A 148 4.27 21.39 14.19
CA LYS A 148 3.30 20.47 14.80
C LYS A 148 2.32 19.89 13.76
N ARG A 149 1.88 20.69 12.78
CA ARG A 149 0.98 20.25 11.71
C ARG A 149 1.71 19.36 10.69
N GLY A 150 2.94 19.70 10.34
CA GLY A 150 3.81 18.91 9.46
C GLY A 150 4.08 17.53 10.03
N HIS A 151 4.61 17.45 11.25
CA HIS A 151 4.85 16.21 11.99
C HIS A 151 3.58 15.33 12.07
N ALA A 152 2.44 15.89 12.49
CA ALA A 152 1.19 15.13 12.57
C ALA A 152 0.70 14.60 11.20
N ASN A 153 0.91 15.35 10.11
CA ASN A 153 0.58 14.88 8.77
C ASN A 153 1.51 13.74 8.32
N ILE A 154 2.82 13.87 8.53
CA ILE A 154 3.83 12.85 8.19
C ILE A 154 3.53 11.54 8.94
N VAL A 155 3.40 11.61 10.27
CA VAL A 155 3.18 10.42 11.12
C VAL A 155 1.85 9.74 10.80
N HIS A 156 0.74 10.48 10.71
CA HIS A 156 -0.56 9.87 10.42
C HIS A 156 -0.64 9.31 8.99
N ALA A 157 -0.03 9.96 8.01
CA ALA A 157 0.07 9.43 6.65
C ALA A 157 0.87 8.13 6.63
N ARG A 158 2.08 8.12 7.21
CA ARG A 158 2.93 6.92 7.32
C ARG A 158 2.18 5.75 7.95
N MET A 159 1.53 5.97 9.11
CA MET A 159 0.71 4.95 9.77
C MET A 159 -0.39 4.40 8.84
N ARG A 160 -1.11 5.28 8.13
CA ARG A 160 -2.17 4.82 7.21
C ARG A 160 -1.61 4.07 6.00
N MET A 161 -0.47 4.49 5.47
CA MET A 161 0.22 3.81 4.37
C MET A 161 0.66 2.41 4.75
N GLN A 162 1.15 2.21 5.98
CA GLN A 162 1.46 0.86 6.50
C GLN A 162 0.20 -0.03 6.49
N GLU A 163 -0.92 0.44 7.01
CA GLU A 163 -2.19 -0.31 7.01
C GLU A 163 -2.69 -0.68 5.60
N VAL A 164 -2.54 0.23 4.63
CA VAL A 164 -2.96 0.01 3.24
C VAL A 164 -1.99 -0.95 2.54
N ALA A 165 -0.68 -0.82 2.75
CA ALA A 165 0.34 -1.71 2.21
C ALA A 165 0.19 -3.15 2.69
N GLU A 166 -0.13 -3.37 3.97
CA GLU A 166 -0.44 -4.69 4.50
C GLU A 166 -1.53 -5.39 3.68
N VAL A 167 -2.62 -4.68 3.34
CA VAL A 167 -3.71 -5.24 2.53
C VAL A 167 -3.27 -5.46 1.09
N LEU A 168 -2.64 -4.48 0.44
CA LEU A 168 -2.16 -4.57 -0.94
C LEU A 168 -1.19 -5.76 -1.16
N LEU A 169 -0.25 -5.95 -0.22
CA LEU A 169 0.77 -7.00 -0.29
C LEU A 169 0.23 -8.38 0.12
N ALA A 170 -0.74 -8.46 1.04
CA ALA A 170 -1.29 -9.72 1.54
C ALA A 170 -2.60 -10.20 0.88
N TRP A 171 -3.25 -9.39 0.03
CA TRP A 171 -4.53 -9.75 -0.61
C TRP A 171 -4.46 -11.05 -1.45
N GLU A 172 -5.58 -11.76 -1.53
CA GLU A 172 -5.72 -13.00 -2.31
C GLU A 172 -6.79 -12.86 -3.39
N PRO A 173 -6.54 -13.31 -4.64
CA PRO A 173 -7.53 -13.29 -5.71
C PRO A 173 -8.87 -13.93 -5.32
N GLY A 174 -9.95 -13.15 -5.41
CA GLY A 174 -11.31 -13.57 -5.03
C GLY A 174 -11.74 -13.15 -3.62
N ARG A 175 -10.90 -12.44 -2.86
CA ARG A 175 -11.29 -11.72 -1.63
C ARG A 175 -11.69 -10.27 -1.95
N PRO A 176 -12.56 -9.63 -1.16
CA PRO A 176 -12.72 -8.18 -1.22
C PRO A 176 -11.42 -7.48 -0.82
N ALA A 177 -11.13 -6.35 -1.46
CA ALA A 177 -9.93 -5.54 -1.23
C ALA A 177 -10.30 -4.28 -0.43
N GLU A 178 -10.53 -4.44 0.87
CA GLU A 178 -11.04 -3.37 1.73
C GLU A 178 -10.16 -3.17 2.97
N VAL A 179 -9.75 -1.94 3.25
CA VAL A 179 -9.11 -1.57 4.55
C VAL A 179 -10.17 -1.30 5.62
N SER A 180 -11.13 -2.21 5.76
CA SER A 180 -12.18 -2.09 6.77
C SER A 180 -11.75 -2.73 8.10
N VAL A 181 -11.99 -2.03 9.22
CA VAL A 181 -11.80 -2.57 10.58
C VAL A 181 -12.66 -3.82 10.80
N HIS A 182 -13.83 -3.90 10.16
CA HIS A 182 -14.68 -5.09 10.18
C HIS A 182 -14.05 -6.31 9.51
N THR A 183 -13.15 -6.13 8.55
CA THR A 183 -12.44 -7.23 7.88
C THR A 183 -11.39 -7.84 8.80
N ARG A 184 -10.70 -7.03 9.63
CA ARG A 184 -9.77 -7.52 10.66
C ARG A 184 -10.50 -8.36 11.72
N LEU A 185 -11.59 -7.82 12.29
CA LEU A 185 -12.41 -8.49 13.32
C LEU A 185 -13.06 -9.82 12.87
N ARG A 186 -13.14 -10.07 11.55
CA ARG A 186 -13.64 -11.33 10.97
C ARG A 186 -12.54 -12.35 10.65
N ARG A 187 -11.27 -12.00 10.82
CA ARG A 187 -10.12 -12.89 10.61
C ARG A 187 -9.65 -13.57 11.90
N ASP A 188 -9.93 -12.93 13.04
CA ASP A 188 -9.55 -13.38 14.39
C ASP A 188 -10.73 -14.02 15.16
N ALA A 189 -11.78 -14.44 14.45
CA ALA A 189 -13.02 -15.04 14.97
C ALA A 189 -13.42 -16.30 14.20
#